data_AF-A0A3B8V2W6-F1
#
_entry.id   AF-A0A3B8V2W6-F1
#
_cell.length_a   1.000
_cell.length_b   1.000
_cell.length_c   1.000
_cell.angle_alpha   90.00
_cell.angle_beta   90.00
_cell.angle_gamma   90.00
#
_symmetry.space_group_name_H-M   'P 1'
#
loop_
_entity.id
_entity.type
_entity.pdbx_description
1 polymer ?
#
loop_
_entity_poly.entity_id
_entity_poly.type
_entity_poly.pdbx_seq_one_letter_code
_entity_poly.pdbx_strand_id
1 'polypeptide(L)' 'MTEQPRILLIRPSALGDVFRSVPLVASLSRAFPETPIDWVVQ' A
#
# COMPACT_ATOMS: atom_id res chain seq x y z
N MET A 1 -2.83 19.46 16.22
CA MET A 1 -3.51 18.47 15.38
C MET A 1 -2.45 17.59 14.75
N THR A 2 -2.23 16.39 15.28
CA THR A 2 -1.35 15.41 14.64
C THR A 2 -2.20 14.66 13.61
N GLU A 3 -2.04 14.96 12.33
CA GLU A 3 -2.71 14.21 11.28
C GLU A 3 -2.17 12.77 11.24
N GLN A 4 -3.07 11.80 11.06
CA GLN A 4 -2.66 10.41 10.88
C GLN A 4 -1.97 10.28 9.52
N PRO A 5 -0.78 9.65 9.47
CA PRO A 5 -0.12 9.38 8.20
C PRO A 5 -1.01 8.47 7.33
N ARG A 6 -0.95 8.68 6.01
CA ARG A 6 -1.68 7.87 5.01
C ARG A 6 -0.70 7.43 3.93
N ILE A 7 -0.82 6.20 3.45
CA ILE A 7 0.05 5.64 2.42
C ILE A 7 -0.77 5.34 1.17
N LEU A 8 -0.34 5.87 0.02
CA LEU A 8 -0.93 5.58 -1.29
C LEU A 8 0.10 4.86 -2.17
N LEU A 9 -0.23 3.64 -2.59
CA LEU A 9 0.56 2.89 -3.55
C LEU A 9 0.04 3.15 -4.96
N ILE A 10 0.93 3.68 -5.81
CA ILE A 10 0.67 3.91 -7.23
C ILE A 10 1.47 2.90 -8.02
N ARG A 11 0.77 1.90 -8.57
CA ARG A 11 1.40 0.89 -9.42
C ARG A 11 0.46 0.53 -10.57
N PRO A 12 0.41 1.39 -11.62
CA PRO A 12 -0.39 1.15 -12.81
C PRO A 12 0.28 0.05 -13.63
N SER A 13 -0.07 -1.19 -13.33
CA SER A 13 0.56 -2.38 -13.91
C SER A 13 -0.44 -3.52 -13.96
N ALA A 14 -0.25 -4.46 -14.89
CA ALA A 14 -1.12 -5.61 -15.05
C ALA A 14 -1.24 -6.45 -13.76
N LEU A 15 -2.30 -7.27 -13.67
CA LEU A 15 -2.65 -8.07 -12.48
C LEU A 15 -1.49 -8.89 -11.90
N GLY A 16 -0.57 -9.38 -12.75
CA GLY A 16 0.64 -10.10 -12.32
C GLY A 16 1.63 -9.26 -11.50
N ASP A 17 1.70 -7.95 -11.74
CA ASP A 17 2.55 -7.03 -11.00
C ASP A 17 1.93 -6.62 -9.66
N VAL A 18 0.61 -6.70 -9.53
CA VAL A 18 -0.10 -6.53 -8.25
C VAL A 18 0.27 -7.65 -7.29
N PHE A 19 0.20 -8.91 -7.72
CA PHE A 19 0.60 -10.05 -6.88
C PHE A 19 2.03 -9.95 -6.36
N ARG A 20 2.96 -9.49 -7.21
CA ARG A 20 4.37 -9.31 -6.82
C ARG A 20 4.59 -8.22 -5.77
N SER A 21 3.65 -7.29 -5.63
CA SER A 21 3.72 -6.20 -4.66
C SER A 21 3.00 -6.48 -3.34
N VAL A 22 2.27 -7.59 -3.21
CA VAL A 22 1.65 -7.98 -1.94
C VAL A 22 2.63 -8.06 -0.76
N PRO A 23 3.86 -8.62 -0.90
CA PRO A 23 4.82 -8.65 0.21
C PRO A 23 5.27 -7.26 0.70
N LEU A 24 5.32 -6.28 -0.21
CA LEU A 24 5.58 -4.88 0.14
C LEU A 24 4.45 -4.34 1.02
N VAL A 25 3.19 -4.53 0.60
CA VAL A 25 2.02 -4.09 1.37
C VAL A 25 1.96 -4.75 2.74
N ALA A 26 2.24 -6.06 2.82
CA ALA A 26 2.29 -6.79 4.09
C ALA A 26 3.34 -6.20 5.04
N SER A 27 4.52 -5.84 4.51
CA SER A 27 5.59 -5.23 5.31
C SER A 27 5.19 -3.83 5.81
N LEU A 28 4.54 -3.04 4.96
CA LEU A 28 4.02 -1.71 5.32
C LEU A 28 2.92 -1.81 6.38
N SER A 29 1.98 -2.74 6.23
CA SER A 29 0.91 -2.96 7.20
C SER A 29 1.44 -3.39 8.58
N ARG A 30 2.51 -4.19 8.61
CA ARG A 30 3.18 -4.56 9.88
C ARG A 30 3.92 -3.39 10.52
N ALA A 31 4.55 -2.52 9.72
CA ALA A 31 5.29 -1.37 10.22
C ALA A 31 4.38 -0.22 10.67
N PHE A 32 3.20 -0.10 10.04
CA PHE A 32 2.26 1.00 10.25
C PHE A 32 0.82 0.46 10.42
N PRO A 33 0.51 -0.19 11.56
CA PRO A 33 -0.76 -0.88 11.76
C PRO A 33 -1.98 0.06 11.79
N GLU A 34 -1.79 1.31 12.22
CA GLU A 34 -2.85 2.34 12.32
C GLU A 34 -2.97 3.18 11.04
N THR A 35 -2.12 2.93 10.04
CA THR A 35 -2.05 3.74 8.82
C THR A 35 -2.84 3.08 7.70
N PRO A 36 -3.87 3.75 7.15
CA PRO A 36 -4.55 3.23 5.97
C PRO A 36 -3.61 3.20 4.76
N ILE A 37 -3.68 2.10 4.01
CA ILE A 37 -2.91 1.86 2.79
C ILE A 37 -3.91 1.71 1.64
N ASP A 38 -3.90 2.69 0.74
CA ASP A 38 -4.70 2.68 -0.48
C ASP A 38 -3.84 2.26 -1.67
N TRP A 39 -4.44 1.63 -2.69
CA TRP A 39 -3.72 1.18 -3.88
C TRP A 39 -4.49 1.51 -5.15
N VAL A 40 -3.86 2.29 -6.03
CA VAL A 40 -4.35 2.56 -7.39
C VAL A 40 -3.72 1.58 -8.38
N VAL A 41 -4.59 0.87 -9.09
CA VAL A 41 -4.28 -0.08 -10.18
C VAL A 41 -5.08 0.31 -11.44
N GLN A 42 -4.63 -0.12 -12.63
CA GLN A 42 -5.30 0.07 -13.92
C GLN A 42 -5.65 -1.26 -14.57
#